data_AF-A0A974NE05-F1
#
_entry.id   AF-A0A974NE05-F1
#
_cell.length_a   1.000
_cell.length_b   1.000
_cell.length_c   1.000
_cell.angle_alpha   90.00
_cell.angle_beta   90.00
_cell.angle_gamma   90.00
#
_symmetry.space_group_name_H-M   'P 1'
#
loop_
_entity.id
_entity.type
_entity.pdbx_description
1 polymer ?
#
loop_
_entity_poly.entity_id
_entity_poly.type
_entity_poly.pdbx_seq_one_letter_code
_entity_poly.pdbx_strand_id
1 'polypeptide(L)'
;MEKLSDLLNKPLPASAPQPTTLVGYESKTLENQQAMINVNTVFTTIRATYPAWYEKYYRDQKSEQVAKRIWLTGIKELTTQQVNNGLHRMVLECEFPPKLKEFMQLSKRVDGLACLDVAWGEALIGRYSHSVIKAAAELTGLFELKQASYDNLSLKKRFEYYFIQVTENFTKGNPLKAVEKNLNNTTDCILKAVEQQLEDRVKQRIKQQGINEQNARATCLALLGIKRH
;
A
#
# COMPACT_ATOMS: atom_id res chain seq x y z
N MET A 1 -14.08 -7.53 72.60
CA MET A 1 -15.26 -8.21 72.04
C MET A 1 -15.76 -7.34 70.91
N GLU A 2 -15.55 -7.81 69.68
CA GLU A 2 -16.21 -7.44 68.41
C GLU A 2 -16.06 -6.01 67.88
N LYS A 3 -15.76 -5.73 66.60
CA LYS A 3 -15.25 -6.49 65.44
C LYS A 3 -14.82 -5.38 64.45
N LEU A 4 -13.51 -5.10 64.32
CA LEU A 4 -12.95 -4.16 63.34
C LEU A 4 -12.46 -4.89 62.06
N SER A 5 -13.02 -6.06 61.76
CA SER A 5 -12.59 -6.92 60.64
C SER A 5 -13.54 -6.93 59.43
N ASP A 6 -14.73 -6.34 59.51
CA ASP A 6 -15.78 -6.57 58.50
C ASP A 6 -15.93 -5.44 57.46
N LEU A 7 -14.97 -4.50 57.38
CA LEU A 7 -14.94 -3.46 56.34
C LEU A 7 -13.89 -3.68 55.24
N LEU A 8 -13.22 -4.84 55.20
CA LEU A 8 -12.18 -5.12 54.22
C LEU A 8 -12.54 -6.18 53.17
N ASN A 9 -13.82 -6.35 52.83
CA ASN A 9 -14.18 -7.28 51.74
C ASN A 9 -15.48 -6.89 51.00
N LYS A 10 -15.41 -5.78 50.26
CA LYS A 10 -16.41 -5.46 49.23
C LYS A 10 -15.75 -5.59 47.85
N PRO A 11 -16.19 -6.52 46.98
CA PRO A 11 -15.60 -6.67 45.64
C PRO A 11 -15.92 -5.44 44.78
N LEU A 12 -14.89 -4.88 44.14
CA LEU A 12 -15.03 -3.82 43.14
C LEU A 12 -15.90 -4.30 41.97
N PRO A 13 -16.84 -3.48 41.47
CA PRO A 13 -17.56 -3.79 40.24
C PRO A 13 -16.65 -3.66 39.01
N ALA A 14 -16.71 -4.72 38.20
CA ALA A 14 -16.42 -4.85 36.77
C ALA A 14 -15.55 -3.78 36.08
N SER A 15 -14.37 -4.26 35.67
CA SER A 15 -13.57 -3.87 34.50
C SER A 15 -14.14 -2.73 33.64
N ALA A 16 -13.46 -1.58 33.66
CA ALA A 16 -13.59 -0.56 32.63
C ALA A 16 -13.42 -1.19 31.23
N PRO A 17 -14.18 -0.74 30.21
CA PRO A 17 -13.94 -1.16 28.83
C PRO A 17 -12.56 -0.67 28.39
N GLN A 18 -11.73 -1.57 27.88
CA GLN A 18 -10.44 -1.23 27.30
C GLN A 18 -10.64 -0.32 26.07
N PRO A 19 -9.79 0.70 25.87
CA PRO A 19 -9.87 1.60 24.72
C PRO A 19 -9.29 0.89 23.49
N THR A 20 -10.05 -0.02 22.91
CA THR A 20 -9.75 -0.60 21.60
C THR A 20 -10.80 -0.06 20.64
N THR A 21 -10.37 0.59 19.55
CA THR A 21 -11.17 1.03 18.37
C THR A 21 -11.63 2.52 18.27
N LEU A 22 -10.85 3.51 18.71
CA LEU A 22 -11.10 4.94 18.34
C LEU A 22 -10.17 5.48 17.23
N VAL A 23 -8.97 4.92 17.10
CA VAL A 23 -7.93 5.46 16.19
C VAL A 23 -8.35 5.41 14.71
N GLY A 24 -9.01 4.35 14.26
CA GLY A 24 -9.39 4.18 12.85
C GLY A 24 -10.56 5.08 12.39
N TYR A 25 -11.44 5.50 13.30
CA TYR A 25 -12.58 6.37 12.97
C TYR A 25 -12.14 7.83 12.84
N GLU A 26 -11.26 8.29 13.73
CA GLU A 26 -10.71 9.64 13.70
C GLU A 26 -9.88 9.89 12.43
N SER A 27 -9.01 8.94 12.05
CA SER A 27 -8.19 9.06 10.82
C SER A 27 -9.05 9.18 9.56
N LYS A 28 -10.08 8.34 9.42
CA LYS A 28 -10.98 8.36 8.25
C LYS A 28 -11.83 9.63 8.18
N THR A 29 -12.15 10.22 9.34
CA THR A 29 -12.89 11.48 9.42
C THR A 29 -12.00 12.65 9.00
N LEU A 30 -10.75 12.68 9.45
CA LEU A 30 -9.75 13.69 9.07
C LEU A 30 -9.43 13.64 7.56
N GLU A 31 -9.23 12.45 6.99
CA GLU A 31 -9.01 12.28 5.54
C GLU A 31 -10.19 12.83 4.71
N ASN A 32 -11.42 12.53 5.12
CA ASN A 32 -12.61 13.04 4.46
C ASN A 32 -12.71 14.58 4.56
N GLN A 33 -12.40 15.16 5.71
CA GLN A 33 -12.36 16.61 5.88
C GLN A 33 -11.32 17.26 4.97
N GLN A 34 -10.12 16.67 4.91
CA GLN A 34 -9.05 17.16 4.03
C GLN A 34 -9.46 17.07 2.55
N ALA A 35 -10.10 15.99 2.13
CA ALA A 35 -10.61 15.85 0.77
C ALA A 35 -11.65 16.94 0.44
N MET A 36 -12.53 17.30 1.37
CA MET A 36 -13.48 18.41 1.20
C MET A 36 -12.78 19.76 1.06
N ILE A 37 -11.75 20.03 1.87
CA ILE A 37 -10.92 21.23 1.77
C ILE A 37 -10.24 21.29 0.40
N ASN A 38 -9.67 20.18 -0.06
CA ASN A 38 -9.01 20.07 -1.35
C ASN A 38 -9.99 20.33 -2.51
N VAL A 39 -11.19 19.74 -2.48
CA VAL A 39 -12.25 20.01 -3.48
C VAL A 39 -12.62 21.49 -3.49
N ASN A 40 -12.83 22.10 -2.33
CA ASN A 40 -13.16 23.53 -2.25
C ASN A 40 -12.04 24.39 -2.83
N THR A 41 -10.78 24.06 -2.53
CA THR A 41 -9.60 24.75 -3.07
C THR A 41 -9.57 24.68 -4.59
N VAL A 42 -9.87 23.50 -5.16
CA VAL A 42 -9.95 23.32 -6.62
C VAL A 42 -11.02 24.23 -7.23
N PHE A 43 -12.24 24.21 -6.70
CA PHE A 43 -13.33 25.05 -7.22
C PHE A 43 -13.07 26.55 -7.05
N THR A 44 -12.44 26.96 -5.95
CA THR A 44 -12.00 28.36 -5.76
C THR A 44 -10.96 28.75 -6.80
N THR A 45 -10.02 27.87 -7.12
CA THR A 45 -8.99 28.13 -8.14
C THR A 45 -9.60 28.19 -9.55
N ILE A 46 -10.53 27.27 -9.88
CA ILE A 46 -11.24 27.30 -11.17
C ILE A 46 -12.07 28.59 -11.28
N ARG A 47 -12.75 29.01 -10.21
CA ARG A 47 -13.51 30.27 -10.19
C ARG A 47 -12.62 31.49 -10.41
N ALA A 48 -11.42 31.50 -9.83
CA ALA A 48 -10.46 32.59 -9.99
C ALA A 48 -9.83 32.61 -11.39
N THR A 49 -9.50 31.45 -11.94
CA THR A 49 -8.75 31.33 -13.22
C THR A 49 -9.68 31.40 -14.43
N TYR A 50 -10.89 30.87 -14.33
CA TYR A 50 -11.85 30.75 -15.43
C TYR A 50 -13.25 31.30 -15.07
N PRO A 51 -13.37 32.60 -14.75
CA PRO A 51 -14.59 33.17 -14.18
C PRO A 51 -15.80 33.07 -15.10
N ALA A 52 -15.63 33.39 -16.40
CA ALA A 52 -16.74 33.35 -17.37
C ALA A 52 -17.25 31.92 -17.61
N TRP A 53 -16.34 30.94 -17.61
CA TRP A 53 -16.72 29.53 -17.71
C TRP A 53 -17.44 29.08 -16.42
N TYR A 54 -16.92 29.45 -15.25
CA TYR A 54 -17.50 29.10 -13.96
C TYR A 54 -18.94 29.62 -13.83
N GLU A 55 -19.17 30.89 -14.20
CA GLU A 55 -20.50 31.48 -14.13
C GLU A 55 -21.49 30.83 -15.10
N LYS A 56 -21.04 30.32 -16.25
CA LYS A 56 -21.91 29.62 -17.21
C LYS A 56 -22.40 28.25 -16.68
N TYR A 57 -21.53 27.47 -16.04
CA TYR A 57 -21.83 26.09 -15.65
C TYR A 57 -22.22 25.91 -14.17
N TYR A 58 -21.75 26.80 -13.28
CA TYR A 58 -21.94 26.72 -11.84
C TYR A 58 -22.64 27.95 -11.24
N ARG A 59 -23.46 28.65 -12.05
CA ARG A 59 -24.27 29.77 -11.57
C ARG A 59 -25.16 29.41 -10.38
N ASP A 60 -25.76 28.22 -10.45
CA ASP A 60 -26.64 27.70 -9.40
C ASP A 60 -25.83 26.95 -8.34
N GLN A 61 -26.06 27.29 -7.08
CA GLN A 61 -25.42 26.67 -5.92
C GLN A 61 -25.66 25.16 -5.88
N LYS A 62 -26.83 24.68 -6.33
CA LYS A 62 -27.12 23.24 -6.39
C LYS A 62 -26.20 22.52 -7.39
N SER A 63 -25.97 23.14 -8.54
CA SER A 63 -25.12 22.58 -9.60
C SER A 63 -23.66 22.51 -9.14
N GLU A 64 -23.17 23.55 -8.47
CA GLU A 64 -21.84 23.55 -7.86
C GLU A 64 -21.70 22.43 -6.82
N GLN A 65 -22.69 22.27 -5.93
CA GLN A 65 -22.66 21.22 -4.89
C GLN A 65 -22.63 19.81 -5.48
N VAL A 66 -23.42 19.55 -6.53
CA VAL A 66 -23.41 18.25 -7.24
C VAL A 66 -22.03 18.00 -7.86
N ALA A 67 -21.44 19.00 -8.52
CA ALA A 67 -20.12 18.87 -9.11
C ALA A 67 -19.05 18.61 -8.03
N LYS A 68 -19.07 19.35 -6.91
CA LYS A 68 -18.17 19.12 -5.78
C LYS A 68 -18.27 17.69 -5.22
N ARG A 69 -19.48 17.13 -5.13
CA ARG A 69 -19.68 15.72 -4.71
C ARG A 69 -19.05 14.73 -5.69
N ILE A 70 -19.18 14.95 -7.00
CA ILE A 70 -18.53 14.11 -8.02
C ILE A 70 -17.01 14.22 -7.89
N TRP A 71 -16.47 15.43 -7.78
CA TRP A 71 -15.04 15.66 -7.65
C TRP A 71 -14.45 15.09 -6.37
N LEU A 72 -15.20 15.07 -5.27
CA LEU A 72 -14.79 14.43 -4.02
C LEU A 72 -14.45 12.94 -4.20
N THR A 73 -15.13 12.25 -5.13
CA THR A 73 -14.85 10.83 -5.40
C THR A 73 -13.45 10.59 -5.97
N GLY A 74 -12.89 11.51 -6.75
CA GLY A 74 -11.53 11.41 -7.27
C GLY A 74 -10.50 12.08 -6.36
N ILE A 75 -10.83 13.22 -5.76
CA ILE A 75 -9.89 13.98 -4.92
C ILE A 75 -9.54 13.24 -3.62
N LYS A 76 -10.44 12.40 -3.08
CA LYS A 76 -10.11 11.55 -1.91
C LYS A 76 -8.94 10.60 -2.15
N GLU A 77 -8.60 10.29 -3.41
CA GLU A 77 -7.47 9.43 -3.77
C GLU A 77 -6.15 10.20 -3.89
N LEU A 78 -6.19 11.53 -3.74
CA LEU A 78 -5.04 12.41 -3.92
C LEU A 78 -4.59 12.99 -2.58
N THR A 79 -3.27 13.10 -2.43
CA THR A 79 -2.70 13.87 -1.32
C THR A 79 -2.86 15.37 -1.57
N THR A 80 -2.84 16.17 -0.50
CA THR A 80 -2.91 17.64 -0.62
C THR A 80 -1.81 18.20 -1.52
N GLN A 81 -0.61 17.61 -1.48
CA GLN A 81 0.49 18.01 -2.35
C GLN A 81 0.21 17.70 -3.84
N GLN A 82 -0.36 16.54 -4.15
CA GLN A 82 -0.75 16.20 -5.52
C GLN A 82 -1.81 17.16 -6.05
N VAL A 83 -2.80 17.53 -5.22
CA VAL A 83 -3.82 18.52 -5.59
C VAL A 83 -3.17 19.88 -5.89
N ASN A 84 -2.27 20.35 -5.04
CA ASN A 84 -1.57 21.63 -5.27
C ASN A 84 -0.73 21.61 -6.55
N ASN A 85 0.00 20.52 -6.82
CA ASN A 85 0.74 20.36 -8.07
C ASN A 85 -0.19 20.36 -9.29
N GLY A 86 -1.32 19.63 -9.21
CA GLY A 86 -2.33 19.61 -10.25
C GLY A 86 -2.94 20.99 -10.52
N LEU A 87 -3.19 21.77 -9.46
CA LEU A 87 -3.69 23.15 -9.58
C LEU A 87 -2.68 24.07 -10.24
N HIS A 88 -1.41 24.01 -9.83
CA HIS A 88 -0.35 24.79 -10.44
C HIS A 88 -0.23 24.48 -11.95
N ARG A 89 -0.24 23.20 -12.33
CA ARG A 89 -0.19 22.79 -13.74
C ARG A 89 -1.43 23.17 -14.52
N MET A 90 -2.62 23.04 -13.92
CA MET A 90 -3.86 23.49 -14.55
C MET A 90 -3.77 24.96 -14.96
N VAL A 91 -3.27 25.82 -14.07
CA VAL A 91 -3.13 27.26 -14.35
C VAL A 91 -2.11 27.54 -15.46
N LEU A 92 -1.05 26.74 -15.58
CA LEU A 92 0.01 26.95 -16.57
C LEU A 92 -0.27 26.29 -17.94
N GLU A 93 -0.84 25.10 -17.95
CA GLU A 93 -0.95 24.25 -19.14
C GLU A 93 -2.36 24.27 -19.77
N CYS A 94 -3.41 24.59 -19.01
CA CYS A 94 -4.79 24.43 -19.49
C CYS A 94 -5.45 25.76 -19.86
N GLU A 95 -5.92 25.87 -21.10
CA GLU A 95 -6.74 27.02 -21.56
C GLU A 95 -8.17 26.98 -21.01
N PHE A 96 -8.68 25.78 -20.70
CA PHE A 96 -10.03 25.56 -20.17
C PHE A 96 -9.97 24.68 -18.91
N PRO A 97 -10.97 24.79 -18.01
CA PRO A 97 -11.05 23.93 -16.84
C PRO A 97 -11.01 22.44 -17.20
N PRO A 98 -10.09 21.66 -16.60
CA PRO A 98 -9.98 20.23 -16.89
C PRO A 98 -11.17 19.46 -16.30
N LYS A 99 -11.51 18.34 -16.94
CA LYS A 99 -12.44 17.36 -16.36
C LYS A 99 -11.76 16.65 -15.19
N LEU A 100 -12.54 16.04 -14.29
CA LEU A 100 -12.01 15.32 -13.12
C LEU A 100 -10.90 14.32 -13.50
N LYS A 101 -11.09 13.52 -14.56
CA LYS A 101 -10.10 12.55 -15.04
C LYS A 101 -8.80 13.21 -15.51
N GLU A 102 -8.90 14.32 -16.24
CA GLU A 102 -7.74 15.08 -16.73
C GLU A 102 -7.01 15.73 -15.56
N PHE A 103 -7.75 16.32 -14.61
CA PHE A 103 -7.18 16.88 -13.39
C PHE A 103 -6.43 15.82 -12.56
N MET A 104 -6.99 14.61 -12.43
CA MET A 104 -6.31 13.50 -11.75
C MET A 104 -5.00 13.08 -12.44
N GLN A 105 -4.93 13.17 -13.78
CA GLN A 105 -3.69 12.89 -14.51
C GLN A 105 -2.66 14.00 -14.28
N LEU A 106 -3.10 15.26 -14.31
CA LEU A 106 -2.26 16.42 -14.02
C LEU A 106 -1.71 16.39 -12.59
N SER A 107 -2.51 15.97 -11.61
CA SER A 107 -2.09 15.89 -10.21
C SER A 107 -1.11 14.76 -9.92
N LYS A 108 -1.21 13.63 -10.65
CA LYS A 108 -0.37 12.44 -10.44
C LYS A 108 0.95 12.48 -11.21
N ARG A 109 1.09 13.34 -12.24
CA ARG A 109 2.33 13.47 -13.01
C ARG A 109 3.48 13.92 -12.09
N VAL A 110 4.64 13.30 -12.22
CA VAL A 110 5.87 13.66 -11.49
C VAL A 110 6.84 14.30 -12.48
N ASP A 111 7.24 15.55 -12.23
CA ASP A 111 8.17 16.24 -13.12
C ASP A 111 9.59 15.71 -12.93
N GLY A 112 10.34 15.61 -14.04
CA GLY A 112 11.73 15.16 -14.01
C GLY A 112 11.92 13.66 -13.77
N LEU A 113 10.84 12.87 -13.71
CA LEU A 113 10.95 11.42 -13.67
C LEU A 113 11.14 10.88 -15.09
N ALA A 114 12.30 10.28 -15.34
CA ALA A 114 12.60 9.64 -16.61
C ALA A 114 11.66 8.45 -16.88
N CYS A 115 11.44 8.10 -18.15
CA CYS A 115 10.75 6.87 -18.51
C CYS A 115 11.56 5.65 -18.04
N LEU A 116 10.90 4.50 -17.89
CA LEU A 116 11.50 3.29 -17.33
C LEU A 116 12.82 2.90 -18.02
N ASP A 117 12.88 2.96 -19.35
CA ASP A 117 14.08 2.56 -20.10
C ASP A 117 15.26 3.51 -19.88
N VAL A 118 14.99 4.82 -19.76
CA VAL A 118 16.01 5.82 -19.45
C VAL A 118 16.46 5.68 -17.99
N ALA A 119 15.51 5.48 -17.07
CA ALA A 119 15.80 5.22 -15.66
C ALA A 119 16.63 3.95 -15.46
N TRP A 120 16.39 2.90 -16.26
CA TRP A 120 17.20 1.68 -16.29
C TRP A 120 18.64 1.95 -16.76
N GLY A 121 18.80 2.72 -17.84
CA GLY A 121 20.12 3.14 -18.31
C GLY A 121 20.88 3.96 -17.25
N GLU A 122 20.22 4.93 -16.62
CA GLU A 122 20.78 5.72 -15.52
C GLU A 122 21.21 4.84 -14.34
N ALA A 123 20.41 3.84 -13.99
CA ALA A 123 20.70 2.92 -12.90
C ALA A 123 21.94 2.06 -13.16
N LEU A 124 22.16 1.62 -14.40
CA LEU A 124 23.36 0.88 -14.80
C LEU A 124 24.61 1.76 -14.81
N ILE A 125 24.48 3.01 -15.28
CA ILE A 125 25.59 3.99 -15.30
C ILE A 125 25.94 4.44 -13.87
N GLY A 126 24.98 4.41 -12.95
CA GLY A 126 25.13 4.87 -11.57
C GLY A 126 25.08 6.40 -11.43
N ARG A 127 24.48 7.11 -12.40
CA ARG A 127 24.22 8.55 -12.36
C ARG A 127 22.71 8.76 -12.38
N TYR A 128 22.18 9.36 -11.31
CA TYR A 128 20.74 9.44 -11.09
C TYR A 128 20.25 10.87 -11.27
N SER A 129 19.30 11.07 -12.18
CA SER A 129 18.65 12.37 -12.39
C SER A 129 17.58 12.65 -11.32
N HIS A 130 16.98 11.59 -10.74
CA HIS A 130 15.90 11.72 -9.76
C HIS A 130 16.12 10.84 -8.53
N SER A 131 15.65 11.31 -7.36
CA SER A 131 15.75 10.59 -6.08
C SER A 131 15.05 9.23 -6.10
N VAL A 132 13.94 9.12 -6.85
CA VAL A 132 13.20 7.87 -7.11
C VAL A 132 14.08 6.83 -7.81
N ILE A 133 14.83 7.23 -8.84
CA ILE A 133 15.71 6.31 -9.59
C ILE A 133 16.83 5.82 -8.68
N LYS A 134 17.42 6.72 -7.89
CA LYS A 134 18.44 6.37 -6.90
C LYS A 134 17.91 5.37 -5.86
N ALA A 135 16.73 5.62 -5.29
CA ALA A 135 16.14 4.73 -4.30
C ALA A 135 15.78 3.36 -4.90
N ALA A 136 15.25 3.32 -6.13
CA ALA A 136 14.97 2.07 -6.85
C ALA A 136 16.26 1.27 -7.14
N ALA A 137 17.34 1.94 -7.53
CA ALA A 137 18.65 1.31 -7.75
C ALA A 137 19.24 0.73 -6.45
N GLU A 138 19.12 1.47 -5.33
CA GLU A 138 19.55 1.00 -4.01
C GLU A 138 18.77 -0.24 -3.53
N LEU A 139 17.46 -0.29 -3.81
CA LEU A 139 16.61 -1.45 -3.48
C LEU A 139 16.88 -2.67 -4.37
N THR A 140 17.21 -2.42 -5.64
CA THR A 140 17.56 -3.48 -6.60
C THR A 140 18.89 -4.13 -6.24
N GLY A 141 19.89 -3.31 -5.90
CA GLY A 141 21.24 -3.74 -5.54
C GLY A 141 22.30 -3.04 -6.38
N LEU A 142 22.99 -2.05 -5.79
CA LEU A 142 24.00 -1.23 -6.49
C LEU A 142 25.16 -2.05 -7.06
N PHE A 143 25.54 -3.14 -6.40
CA PHE A 143 26.63 -4.01 -6.85
C PHE A 143 26.22 -4.87 -8.04
N GLU A 144 25.01 -5.41 -8.02
CA GLU A 144 24.45 -6.18 -9.14
C GLU A 144 24.30 -5.30 -10.39
N LEU A 145 23.81 -4.06 -10.22
CA LEU A 145 23.66 -3.09 -11.30
C LEU A 145 24.99 -2.72 -11.96
N LYS A 146 26.07 -2.56 -11.17
CA LYS A 146 27.40 -2.23 -11.72
C LYS A 146 28.03 -3.34 -12.57
N GLN A 147 27.67 -4.59 -12.32
CA GLN A 147 28.18 -5.74 -13.07
C GLN A 147 27.25 -6.17 -14.21
N ALA A 148 25.99 -5.71 -14.19
CA ALA A 148 25.00 -6.12 -15.15
C ALA A 148 25.22 -5.45 -16.51
N SER A 149 24.94 -6.20 -17.57
CA SER A 149 24.73 -5.66 -18.91
C SER A 149 23.30 -5.14 -19.04
N TYR A 150 23.08 -4.25 -20.01
CA TYR A 150 21.77 -3.71 -20.37
C TYR A 150 20.74 -4.82 -20.68
N ASP A 151 21.20 -5.95 -21.23
CA ASP A 151 20.37 -7.08 -21.67
C ASP A 151 19.92 -8.01 -20.53
N ASN A 152 20.30 -7.73 -19.28
CA ASN A 152 19.91 -8.56 -18.14
C ASN A 152 18.42 -8.36 -17.79
N LEU A 153 17.56 -9.15 -18.44
CA LEU A 153 16.10 -9.06 -18.31
C LEU A 153 15.58 -9.34 -16.89
N SER A 154 16.21 -10.26 -16.13
CA SER A 154 15.75 -10.58 -14.78
C SER A 154 16.02 -9.41 -13.82
N LEU A 155 17.19 -8.80 -13.92
CA LEU A 155 17.54 -7.63 -13.13
C LEU A 155 16.70 -6.41 -13.54
N LYS A 156 16.46 -6.21 -14.84
CA LYS A 156 15.57 -5.15 -15.35
C LYS A 156 14.16 -5.27 -14.77
N LYS A 157 13.57 -6.47 -14.75
CA LYS A 157 12.24 -6.70 -14.14
C LYS A 157 12.21 -6.36 -12.65
N ARG A 158 13.28 -6.70 -11.92
CA ARG A 158 13.40 -6.37 -10.49
C ARG A 158 13.48 -4.85 -10.28
N PHE A 159 14.28 -4.18 -11.08
CA PHE A 159 14.37 -2.72 -11.07
C PHE A 159 13.03 -2.07 -11.42
N GLU A 160 12.35 -2.54 -12.45
CA GLU A 160 11.03 -2.04 -12.86
C GLU A 160 10.00 -2.13 -11.73
N TYR A 161 9.94 -3.27 -11.05
CA TYR A 161 9.08 -3.42 -9.88
C TYR A 161 9.38 -2.36 -8.82
N TYR A 162 10.65 -2.20 -8.42
CA TYR A 162 11.02 -1.22 -7.40
C TYR A 162 10.79 0.21 -7.87
N PHE A 163 11.05 0.52 -9.13
CA PHE A 163 10.81 1.83 -9.71
C PHE A 163 9.34 2.23 -9.62
N ILE A 164 8.42 1.31 -9.95
CA ILE A 164 6.97 1.55 -9.82
C ILE A 164 6.60 1.78 -8.35
N GLN A 165 7.02 0.90 -7.43
CA GLN A 165 6.70 1.00 -6.00
C GLN A 165 7.25 2.28 -5.36
N VAL A 166 8.49 2.65 -5.69
CA VAL A 166 9.12 3.87 -5.17
C VAL A 166 8.44 5.12 -5.75
N THR A 167 8.02 5.08 -7.03
CA THR A 167 7.26 6.18 -7.64
C THR A 167 5.90 6.35 -6.95
N GLU A 168 5.20 5.25 -6.67
CA GLU A 168 3.97 5.29 -5.90
C GLU A 168 4.18 5.84 -4.49
N ASN A 169 5.23 5.41 -3.79
CA ASN A 169 5.55 5.92 -2.47
C ASN A 169 5.90 7.42 -2.52
N PHE A 170 6.67 7.85 -3.51
CA PHE A 170 7.01 9.26 -3.71
C PHE A 170 5.75 10.10 -3.94
N THR A 171 4.84 9.64 -4.79
CA THR A 171 3.59 10.35 -5.08
C THR A 171 2.65 10.42 -3.86
N LYS A 172 2.66 9.39 -3.00
CA LYS A 172 1.91 9.34 -1.74
C LYS A 172 2.59 10.11 -0.59
N GLY A 173 3.83 10.56 -0.76
CA GLY A 173 4.62 11.20 0.31
C GLY A 173 5.17 10.22 1.35
N ASN A 174 5.12 8.92 1.06
CA ASN A 174 5.68 7.88 1.91
C ASN A 174 7.20 7.82 1.77
N PRO A 175 7.92 7.31 2.79
CA PRO A 175 9.37 7.12 2.70
C PRO A 175 9.74 6.23 1.51
N LEU A 176 10.61 6.75 0.63
CA LEU A 176 11.03 6.12 -0.63
C LEU A 176 11.53 4.67 -0.45
N LYS A 177 12.23 4.40 0.65
CA LYS A 177 12.86 3.10 0.94
C LYS A 177 11.96 2.12 1.69
N ALA A 178 10.74 2.50 2.07
CA ALA A 178 9.79 1.61 2.73
C ALA A 178 9.07 0.71 1.72
N VAL A 179 9.82 0.14 0.78
CA VAL A 179 9.30 -0.89 -0.11
C VAL A 179 9.66 -2.23 0.51
N GLU A 180 8.69 -3.14 0.60
CA GLU A 180 8.98 -4.52 0.94
C GLU A 180 10.03 -5.01 -0.04
N LYS A 181 11.24 -5.31 0.45
CA LYS A 181 12.27 -5.88 -0.39
C LYS A 181 11.65 -7.13 -0.99
N ASN A 182 11.51 -7.12 -2.32
CA ASN A 182 11.28 -8.30 -3.15
C ASN A 182 12.53 -9.16 -3.01
N LEU A 183 12.70 -9.75 -1.82
CA LEU A 183 13.37 -11.01 -1.70
C LEU A 183 12.63 -11.94 -2.66
N ASN A 184 13.42 -12.77 -3.30
CA ASN A 184 13.13 -14.01 -4.01
C ASN A 184 12.03 -14.94 -3.39
N ASN A 185 11.28 -14.46 -2.41
CA ASN A 185 10.16 -15.01 -1.70
C ASN A 185 8.95 -15.34 -2.55
N THR A 186 8.70 -14.84 -3.77
CA THR A 186 7.51 -15.34 -4.48
C THR A 186 7.70 -16.81 -4.86
N THR A 187 8.85 -17.16 -5.42
CA THR A 187 9.22 -18.57 -5.69
C THR A 187 9.43 -19.33 -4.40
N ASP A 188 10.15 -18.79 -3.41
CA ASP A 188 10.39 -19.52 -2.15
C ASP A 188 9.13 -19.65 -1.28
N CYS A 189 8.19 -18.70 -1.32
CA CYS A 189 6.89 -18.78 -0.63
C CYS A 189 5.95 -19.73 -1.36
N ILE A 190 5.93 -19.72 -2.69
CA ILE A 190 5.19 -20.72 -3.47
C ILE A 190 5.75 -22.12 -3.21
N LEU A 191 7.07 -22.31 -3.26
CA LEU A 191 7.71 -23.58 -2.98
C LEU A 191 7.43 -24.06 -1.54
N LYS A 192 7.57 -23.18 -0.53
CA LYS A 192 7.21 -23.49 0.85
C LYS A 192 5.73 -23.81 1.03
N ALA A 193 4.84 -23.08 0.36
CA ALA A 193 3.40 -23.35 0.41
C ALA A 193 3.06 -24.71 -0.25
N VAL A 194 3.73 -25.06 -1.35
CA VAL A 194 3.59 -26.37 -2.02
C VAL A 194 4.13 -27.48 -1.11
N GLU A 195 5.30 -27.30 -0.48
CA GLU A 195 5.86 -28.25 0.49
C GLU A 195 4.92 -28.49 1.66
N GLN A 196 4.36 -27.42 2.26
CA GLN A 196 3.37 -27.54 3.34
C GLN A 196 2.13 -28.31 2.89
N GLN A 197 1.61 -28.03 1.69
CA GLN A 197 0.46 -28.77 1.14
C GLN A 197 0.77 -30.26 0.92
N LEU A 198 1.99 -30.60 0.48
CA LEU A 198 2.43 -31.98 0.32
C LEU A 198 2.56 -32.70 1.68
N GLU A 199 3.14 -32.04 2.68
CA GLU A 199 3.23 -32.56 4.04
C GLU A 199 1.85 -32.81 4.65
N ASP A 200 0.91 -31.89 4.48
CA ASP A 200 -0.45 -32.05 5.00
C ASP A 200 -1.19 -33.21 4.34
N ARG A 201 -0.98 -33.41 3.03
CA ARG A 201 -1.51 -34.58 2.31
C ARG A 201 -0.90 -35.89 2.81
N VAL A 202 0.40 -35.91 3.15
CA VAL A 202 1.04 -37.07 3.77
C VAL A 202 0.46 -37.34 5.16
N LYS A 203 0.33 -36.32 6.00
CA LYS A 203 -0.28 -36.43 7.34
C LYS A 203 -1.72 -36.94 7.27
N GLN A 204 -2.51 -36.48 6.30
CA GLN A 204 -3.87 -36.97 6.09
C GLN A 204 -3.90 -38.46 5.70
N ARG A 205 -3.02 -38.91 4.81
CA ARG A 205 -2.90 -40.34 4.45
C ARG A 205 -2.50 -41.20 5.64
N ILE A 206 -1.55 -40.75 6.47
CA ILE A 206 -1.12 -41.45 7.69
C ILE A 206 -2.30 -41.59 8.67
N LYS A 207 -3.10 -40.54 8.84
CA LYS A 207 -4.31 -40.57 9.68
C LYS A 207 -5.37 -41.54 9.13
N GLN A 208 -5.59 -41.59 7.82
CA GLN A 208 -6.52 -42.53 7.18
C GLN A 208 -6.09 -43.98 7.37
N GLN A 209 -4.79 -44.26 7.45
CA GLN A 209 -4.25 -45.59 7.74
C GLN A 209 -4.34 -45.98 9.23
N GLY A 210 -4.93 -45.13 10.07
CA GLY A 210 -5.11 -45.40 11.50
C GLY A 210 -3.81 -45.38 12.30
N ILE A 211 -2.73 -44.83 11.73
CA ILE A 211 -1.41 -44.75 12.37
C ILE A 211 -1.41 -43.49 13.25
N ASN A 212 -1.66 -43.68 14.55
CA ASN A 212 -1.52 -42.64 15.56
C ASN A 212 -0.07 -42.58 16.06
N GLU A 213 0.51 -41.40 16.28
CA GLU A 213 1.91 -41.21 16.72
C GLU A 213 2.25 -42.03 17.98
N GLN A 214 1.29 -42.17 18.88
CA GLN A 214 1.44 -42.92 20.14
C GLN A 214 1.47 -44.45 19.95
N ASN A 215 0.82 -44.97 18.91
CA ASN A 215 0.72 -46.41 18.63
C ASN A 215 1.48 -46.83 17.37
N ALA A 216 2.12 -45.89 16.65
CA ALA A 216 2.78 -46.12 15.37
C ALA A 216 3.81 -47.25 15.43
N ARG A 217 4.57 -47.34 16.53
CA ARG A 217 5.54 -48.42 16.74
C ARG A 217 4.87 -49.78 16.90
N ALA A 218 3.75 -49.87 17.63
CA ALA A 218 3.03 -51.12 17.83
C ALA A 218 2.35 -51.58 16.52
N THR A 219 1.73 -50.66 15.78
CA THR A 219 1.12 -50.94 14.48
C THR A 219 2.15 -51.34 13.43
N CYS A 220 3.32 -50.70 13.41
CA CYS A 220 4.42 -51.04 12.50
C CYS A 220 5.02 -52.42 12.82
N LEU A 221 5.21 -52.75 14.11
CA LEU A 221 5.64 -54.10 14.52
C LEU A 221 4.61 -55.18 14.16
N ALA A 222 3.32 -54.87 14.27
CA ALA A 222 2.24 -55.77 13.86
C ALA A 222 2.20 -55.97 12.33
N LEU A 223 2.37 -54.91 11.54
CA LEU A 223 2.49 -54.98 10.07
C LEU A 223 3.72 -55.78 9.61
N LEU A 224 4.84 -55.65 10.33
CA LEU A 224 6.09 -56.37 10.05
C LEU A 224 6.10 -57.82 10.59
N GLY A 225 5.04 -58.26 11.28
CA GLY A 225 4.90 -59.63 11.79
C GLY A 225 5.84 -59.98 12.94
N ILE A 226 6.44 -58.98 13.60
CA ILE A 226 7.43 -59.20 14.67
C ILE A 226 6.70 -59.29 16.01
N LYS A 227 6.62 -60.51 16.56
CA LYS A 227 6.08 -60.74 17.92
C LYS A 227 7.11 -60.28 18.94
N ARG A 228 6.67 -59.48 19.93
CA ARG A 228 7.48 -59.23 21.14
C ARG A 228 7.57 -60.54 21.91
N HIS A 229 8.77 -61.11 21.99
CA HIS A 229 9.12 -62.09 23.02
C HIS A 229 9.47 -61.38 24.32
#